data_AF-A0A969VY06-F1
#
_entry.id   AF-A0A969VY06-F1
#
_cell.length_a   1.000
_cell.length_b   1.000
_cell.length_c   1.000
_cell.angle_alpha   90.00
_cell.angle_beta   90.00
_cell.angle_gamma   90.00
#
_symmetry.space_group_name_H-M   'P 1'
#
loop_
_entity.id
_entity.type
_entity.pdbx_description
1 polymer ?
#
loop_
_entity_poly.entity_id
_entity_poly.type
_entity_poly.pdbx_seq_one_letter_code
_entity_poly.pdbx_strand_id
1 'polypeptide(L)'
;MAYEKDITFAIGDPANSELDVIRSTARRINCCDVFWFGVEENLKEMRDGPIIDYFEAVKPEEAIRRYENFLIANPGLRGKYFTKEYEMINKYEALLYDRRTVLVTYWKTDVESGLD
;
A
#
# COMPACT_ATOMS: atom_id res chain seq x y z
N MET A 1 4.99 17.71 0.31
CA MET A 1 4.04 16.99 -0.58
C MET A 1 3.63 15.72 0.14
N ALA A 2 2.45 15.72 0.77
CA ALA A 2 1.82 14.46 1.15
C ALA A 2 1.25 13.88 -0.15
N TYR A 3 1.59 12.63 -0.47
CA TYR A 3 0.98 11.94 -1.61
C TYR A 3 -0.46 11.60 -1.19
N GLU A 4 -1.44 11.79 -2.07
CA GLU A 4 -2.87 11.59 -1.76
C GLU A 4 -3.17 10.13 -1.36
N LYS A 5 -2.37 9.18 -1.86
CA LYS A 5 -2.53 7.75 -1.69
C LYS A 5 -1.22 7.09 -1.29
N ASP A 6 -1.32 6.12 -0.37
CA ASP A 6 -0.18 5.32 0.08
C ASP A 6 -0.54 3.85 0.26
N ILE A 7 0.49 3.03 0.27
CA ILE A 7 0.41 1.60 0.53
C ILE A 7 1.40 1.27 1.63
N THR A 8 0.92 0.67 2.71
CA THR A 8 1.75 0.25 3.83
C THR A 8 1.77 -1.27 3.91
N PHE A 9 2.96 -1.85 3.96
CA PHE A 9 3.19 -3.27 4.17
C PHE A 9 3.67 -3.46 5.60
N ALA A 10 2.84 -4.07 6.45
CA ALA A 10 3.30 -4.49 7.76
C ALA A 10 4.06 -5.80 7.60
N ILE A 11 5.34 -5.78 7.97
CA ILE A 11 6.20 -6.97 7.95
C ILE A 11 6.32 -7.51 9.39
N GLY A 12 6.16 -8.81 9.62
CA GLY A 12 6.47 -9.46 10.90
C GLY A 12 7.90 -9.96 10.93
N ASP A 13 8.57 -9.92 12.08
CA ASP A 13 9.86 -10.60 12.24
C ASP A 13 9.66 -12.12 12.21
N PRO A 14 10.34 -12.88 11.31
CA PRO A 14 10.28 -14.33 11.33
C PRO A 14 11.06 -15.00 12.48
N ALA A 15 11.84 -14.27 13.32
CA ALA A 15 12.73 -14.91 14.32
C ALA A 15 12.83 -14.32 15.75
N ASN A 16 12.13 -13.23 16.11
CA ASN A 16 12.08 -12.52 17.41
C ASN A 16 13.18 -11.45 17.66
N SER A 17 12.78 -10.17 17.76
CA SER A 17 13.50 -9.15 18.54
C SER A 17 12.56 -8.09 19.16
N GLU A 18 12.80 -7.71 20.42
CA GLU A 18 12.02 -6.72 21.19
C GLU A 18 12.15 -5.27 20.67
N LEU A 19 13.00 -5.01 19.68
CA LEU A 19 13.06 -3.72 18.97
C LEU A 19 12.01 -3.64 17.83
N ASP A 20 11.37 -4.76 17.46
CA ASP A 20 10.33 -4.82 16.43
C ASP A 20 8.91 -4.50 16.92
N VAL A 21 8.76 -4.31 18.23
CA VAL A 21 7.45 -4.36 18.89
C VAL A 21 6.65 -3.05 18.77
N ILE A 22 7.25 -1.90 18.40
CA ILE A 22 6.50 -0.62 18.43
C ILE A 22 6.68 0.28 17.19
N ARG A 23 7.71 0.11 16.33
CA ARG A 23 7.92 1.04 15.16
C ARG A 23 8.61 0.49 13.88
N SER A 24 9.13 -0.73 13.80
CA SER A 24 10.23 -1.01 12.83
C SER A 24 9.87 -1.65 11.47
N THR A 25 8.66 -2.11 11.20
CA THR A 25 8.45 -2.98 10.01
C THR A 25 7.35 -2.57 9.04
N ALA A 26 6.74 -1.40 9.21
CA ALA A 26 5.88 -0.83 8.18
C ALA A 26 6.75 -0.30 7.03
N ARG A 27 6.62 -0.88 5.83
CA ARG A 27 7.22 -0.34 4.59
C ARG A 27 6.13 0.43 3.83
N ARG A 28 6.36 1.73 3.60
CA ARG A 28 5.41 2.59 2.86
C ARG A 28 5.88 2.80 1.42
N ILE A 29 4.94 2.73 0.50
CA ILE A 29 5.07 3.17 -0.89
C ILE A 29 4.05 4.28 -1.09
N ASN A 30 4.55 5.47 -1.44
CA ASN A 30 3.73 6.61 -1.76
C ASN A 30 3.55 6.63 -3.28
N CYS A 31 2.31 6.62 -3.79
CA CYS A 31 2.06 6.54 -5.23
C CYS A 31 0.75 7.22 -5.59
N CYS A 32 0.66 7.80 -6.78
CA CYS A 32 -0.54 8.50 -7.21
C CYS A 32 -1.70 7.56 -7.58
N ASP A 33 -1.47 6.34 -8.12
CA ASP A 33 -2.57 5.38 -8.41
C ASP A 33 -2.15 3.96 -8.84
N VAL A 34 -0.96 3.79 -9.44
CA VAL A 34 -0.63 2.60 -10.25
C VAL A 34 -0.74 1.26 -9.50
N PHE A 35 -0.45 1.26 -8.20
CA PHE A 35 -0.50 0.07 -7.34
C PHE A 35 -1.49 0.20 -6.18
N TRP A 36 -2.32 1.23 -6.21
CA TRP A 36 -3.33 1.45 -5.17
C TRP A 36 -4.57 0.63 -5.51
N PHE A 37 -4.69 -0.55 -4.88
CA PHE A 37 -5.80 -1.48 -5.10
C PHE A 37 -6.80 -1.48 -3.95
N GLY A 38 -6.92 -0.36 -3.24
CA GLY A 38 -7.96 -0.15 -2.24
C GLY A 38 -9.34 -0.08 -2.91
N VAL A 39 -10.36 -0.55 -2.19
CA VAL A 39 -11.77 -0.43 -2.60
C VAL A 39 -12.36 0.70 -1.79
N GLU A 40 -12.81 1.78 -2.46
CA GLU A 40 -13.25 3.01 -1.78
C GLU A 40 -14.41 2.74 -0.81
N GLU A 41 -15.32 1.84 -1.16
CA GLU A 41 -16.47 1.47 -0.33
C GLU A 41 -16.07 0.71 0.95
N ASN A 42 -14.87 0.12 0.99
CA ASN A 42 -14.34 -0.60 2.13
C ASN A 42 -13.47 0.27 3.04
N LEU A 43 -13.18 1.51 2.63
CA LEU A 43 -12.34 2.41 3.40
C LEU A 43 -12.99 2.74 4.74
N LYS A 44 -12.17 2.68 5.79
CA LYS A 44 -12.53 3.08 7.14
C LYS A 44 -11.89 4.42 7.44
N GLU A 45 -12.65 5.28 8.09
CA GLU A 45 -12.16 6.56 8.59
C GLU A 45 -11.16 6.34 9.75
N MET A 46 -10.05 7.04 9.69
CA MET A 46 -9.08 7.20 10.76
C MET A 46 -8.77 8.68 10.90
N ARG A 47 -9.08 9.24 12.06
CA ARG A 47 -8.80 10.64 12.34
C ARG A 47 -7.41 10.80 12.94
N ASP A 48 -6.53 11.53 12.25
CA ASP A 48 -5.23 11.97 12.77
C ASP A 48 -5.21 13.50 12.90
N GLY A 49 -5.76 13.99 14.02
CA GLY A 49 -5.87 15.42 14.29
C GLY A 49 -6.90 16.14 13.39
N PRO A 50 -6.52 17.21 12.66
CA PRO A 50 -7.42 17.94 11.76
C PRO A 50 -7.58 17.28 10.39
N ILE A 51 -6.84 16.20 10.12
CA ILE A 51 -6.86 15.49 8.84
C ILE A 51 -7.64 14.19 9.03
N ILE A 52 -8.52 13.90 8.08
CA ILE A 52 -9.22 12.63 8.01
C ILE A 52 -8.48 11.74 7.03
N ASP A 53 -7.88 10.66 7.53
CA ASP A 53 -7.33 9.61 6.69
C ASP A 53 -8.36 8.50 6.51
N TYR A 54 -8.30 7.83 5.37
CA TYR A 54 -9.13 6.68 5.04
C TYR A 54 -8.23 5.50 4.73
N PHE A 55 -8.59 4.31 5.21
CA PHE A 55 -7.77 3.12 4.99
C PHE A 55 -8.56 1.84 4.78
N GLU A 56 -8.02 0.94 3.97
CA GLU A 56 -8.47 -0.46 3.88
C GLU A 56 -7.27 -1.37 4.18
N ALA A 57 -7.41 -2.21 5.20
CA ALA A 57 -6.42 -3.21 5.55
C ALA A 57 -6.88 -4.60 5.07
N VAL A 58 -6.03 -5.25 4.29
CA VAL A 58 -6.28 -6.59 3.73
C VAL A 58 -5.14 -7.53 4.05
N LYS A 59 -5.44 -8.83 4.05
CA LYS A 59 -4.39 -9.86 4.14
C LYS A 59 -3.56 -9.91 2.84
N PRO A 60 -2.31 -10.38 2.90
CA PRO A 60 -1.45 -10.48 1.72
C PRO A 60 -2.08 -11.26 0.56
N GLU A 61 -2.84 -12.32 0.84
CA GLU A 61 -3.46 -13.15 -0.20
C GLU A 61 -4.49 -12.34 -1.02
N GLU A 62 -5.23 -11.46 -0.36
CA GLU A 62 -6.19 -10.59 -1.03
C GLU A 62 -5.50 -9.49 -1.83
N ALA A 63 -4.41 -8.92 -1.30
CA ALA A 63 -3.60 -7.93 -2.04
C ALA A 63 -2.96 -8.55 -3.30
N ILE A 64 -2.44 -9.78 -3.20
CA ILE A 64 -1.90 -10.55 -4.33
C ILE A 64 -3.00 -10.80 -5.36
N ARG A 65 -4.17 -11.27 -4.92
CA ARG A 65 -5.32 -11.53 -5.81
C ARG A 65 -5.72 -10.27 -6.60
N ARG A 66 -5.80 -9.11 -5.94
CA ARG A 66 -6.14 -7.82 -6.60
C ARG A 66 -5.08 -7.43 -7.62
N TYR A 67 -3.81 -7.53 -7.25
CA TYR A 67 -2.68 -7.22 -8.14
C TYR A 67 -2.67 -8.11 -9.39
N GLU A 68 -2.80 -9.42 -9.22
CA GLU A 68 -2.79 -10.38 -10.34
C GLU A 68 -3.99 -10.20 -11.26
N ASN A 69 -5.18 -9.97 -10.70
CA ASN A 69 -6.37 -9.66 -11.49
C ASN A 69 -6.20 -8.37 -12.31
N PHE A 70 -5.58 -7.34 -11.73
CA PHE A 70 -5.28 -6.11 -12.45
C PHE A 70 -4.32 -6.35 -13.63
N LEU A 71 -3.28 -7.17 -13.44
CA LEU A 71 -2.36 -7.54 -14.52
C LEU A 71 -3.04 -8.36 -15.63
N ILE A 72 -3.93 -9.29 -15.27
CA ILE A 72 -4.72 -10.09 -16.22
C ILE A 72 -5.64 -9.18 -17.04
N ALA A 73 -6.33 -8.24 -16.38
CA ALA A 73 -7.23 -7.30 -17.04
C ALA A 73 -6.49 -6.30 -17.94
N ASN A 74 -5.20 -6.05 -17.69
CA ASN A 74 -4.40 -5.07 -18.40
C ASN A 74 -3.13 -5.70 -19.02
N PRO A 75 -3.28 -6.55 -20.04
CA PRO A 75 -2.14 -7.23 -20.66
C PRO A 75 -1.14 -6.22 -21.24
N GLY A 76 0.15 -6.43 -20.97
CA GLY A 76 1.23 -5.55 -21.42
C GLY A 76 1.45 -4.29 -20.57
N LEU A 77 0.58 -4.02 -19.59
CA LEU A 77 0.75 -2.89 -18.68
C LEU A 77 1.98 -3.07 -17.78
N ARG A 78 2.24 -4.30 -17.31
CA ARG A 78 3.50 -4.65 -16.62
C ARG A 78 4.71 -4.25 -17.46
N GLY A 79 4.74 -4.64 -18.74
CA GLY A 79 5.85 -4.28 -19.66
C GLY A 79 6.00 -2.78 -19.87
N LYS A 80 4.91 -2.02 -19.92
CA LYS A 80 4.96 -0.55 -20.01
C LYS A 80 5.56 0.08 -18.76
N TYR A 81 5.15 -0.36 -17.57
CA TYR A 81 5.69 0.18 -16.32
C TYR A 81 7.15 -0.21 -16.08
N PHE A 82 7.59 -1.38 -16.55
CA PHE A 82 9.02 -1.78 -16.53
C PHE A 82 9.95 -0.79 -17.25
N THR A 83 9.43 0.07 -18.13
CA THR A 83 10.26 1.09 -18.81
C THR A 83 10.33 2.43 -18.10
N LYS A 84 9.38 2.75 -17.20
CA LYS A 84 9.25 4.08 -16.58
C LYS A 84 9.32 4.08 -15.05
N GLU A 85 8.85 3.01 -14.41
CA GLU A 85 8.67 2.91 -12.96
C GLU A 85 9.19 1.58 -12.40
N TYR A 86 10.24 1.03 -13.05
CA TYR A 86 10.77 -0.31 -12.76
C TYR A 86 11.16 -0.50 -11.28
N GLU A 87 11.76 0.52 -10.66
CA GLU A 87 12.14 0.46 -9.24
C GLU A 87 10.93 0.36 -8.32
N MET A 88 9.85 1.08 -8.65
CA MET A 88 8.63 1.08 -7.86
C MET A 88 7.90 -0.26 -7.97
N ILE A 89 7.78 -0.81 -9.17
CA ILE A 89 7.21 -2.16 -9.40
C ILE A 89 8.00 -3.20 -8.62
N ASN A 90 9.32 -3.23 -8.81
CA ASN A 90 10.16 -4.25 -8.19
C ASN A 90 10.05 -4.16 -6.66
N LYS A 91 9.99 -2.95 -6.11
CA LYS A 91 9.79 -2.74 -4.68
C LYS A 91 8.41 -3.19 -4.21
N TYR A 92 7.36 -2.88 -4.98
CA TYR A 92 5.99 -3.31 -4.68
C TYR A 92 5.87 -4.84 -4.71
N GLU A 93 6.29 -5.48 -5.81
CA GLU A 93 6.28 -6.95 -5.97
C GLU A 93 7.13 -7.61 -4.86
N ALA A 94 8.32 -7.09 -4.56
CA ALA A 94 9.18 -7.64 -3.52
C ALA A 94 8.53 -7.61 -2.13
N LEU A 95 7.79 -6.54 -1.79
CA LEU A 95 7.07 -6.45 -0.52
C LEU A 95 5.78 -7.26 -0.53
N LEU A 96 5.02 -7.23 -1.62
CA LEU A 96 3.75 -7.95 -1.75
C LEU A 96 3.93 -9.47 -1.62
N TYR A 97 4.98 -10.01 -2.24
CA TYR A 97 5.29 -11.44 -2.22
C TYR A 97 6.27 -11.85 -1.11
N ASP A 98 6.67 -10.92 -0.22
CA ASP A 98 7.47 -11.28 0.95
C ASP A 98 6.62 -12.11 1.92
N ARG A 99 7.08 -13.31 2.26
CA ARG A 99 6.41 -14.22 3.22
C ARG A 99 6.28 -13.63 4.62
N ARG A 100 7.05 -12.58 4.93
CA ARG A 100 6.98 -11.86 6.20
C ARG A 100 5.91 -10.77 6.18
N THR A 101 5.34 -10.43 5.04
CA THR A 101 4.22 -9.49 4.96
C THR A 101 3.02 -10.13 5.62
N VAL A 102 2.51 -9.49 6.67
CA VAL A 102 1.36 -9.96 7.44
C VAL A 102 0.10 -9.14 7.17
N LEU A 103 0.26 -7.93 6.64
CA LEU A 103 -0.84 -7.02 6.32
C LEU A 103 -0.43 -6.04 5.22
N VAL A 104 -1.38 -5.72 4.33
CA VAL A 104 -1.26 -4.64 3.37
C VAL A 104 -2.37 -3.63 3.66
N THR A 105 -2.02 -2.35 3.76
CA THR A 105 -2.98 -1.27 4.03
C THR A 105 -2.91 -0.23 2.94
N TYR A 106 -4.02 -0.03 2.25
CA TYR A 106 -4.21 1.08 1.32
C TYR A 106 -4.70 2.29 2.10
N TRP A 107 -4.03 3.42 1.93
CA TRP A 107 -4.34 4.69 2.58
C TRP A 107 -4.73 5.71 1.53
N LYS A 108 -5.67 6.58 1.89
CA LYS A 108 -6.07 7.77 1.15
C LYS A 108 -6.25 8.88 2.17
N THR A 109 -5.46 9.93 2.07
CA THR A 109 -5.64 11.10 2.91
C THR A 109 -6.73 11.96 2.29
N ASP A 110 -7.82 12.18 3.03
CA ASP A 110 -8.74 13.23 2.68
C ASP A 110 -8.15 14.53 3.21
N VAL A 111 -7.55 15.25 2.27
CA VAL A 111 -7.14 16.61 2.51
C VAL A 111 -8.43 17.42 2.61
N GLU A 112 -9.08 17.41 3.78
CA GLU A 112 -9.90 18.51 4.23
C GLU A 112 -8.96 19.71 4.47
N SER A 113 -8.31 20.23 3.42
CA SER A 113 -7.74 21.57 3.45
C SER A 113 -8.90 22.55 3.34
N GLY A 114 -9.74 22.61 4.38
CA GLY A 114 -10.75 23.64 4.52
C GLY A 114 -10.16 25.02 4.81
N LEU A 115 -9.05 25.44 4.18
CA LEU A 115 -8.38 26.74 4.39
C LEU A 115 -7.62 27.20 3.12
N ASP A 116 -8.28 28.01 2.29
CA ASP A 116 -7.72 29.31 1.85
C ASP A 116 -8.30 30.37 2.81
#